data_AF-A0A3N2BXK5-F1
#
_entry.id   AF-A0A3N2BXK5-F1
#
_cell.length_a   1.000
_cell.length_b   1.000
_cell.length_c   1.000
_cell.angle_alpha   90.00
_cell.angle_beta   90.00
_cell.angle_gamma   90.00
#
_symmetry.space_group_name_H-M   'P 1'
#
loop_
_entity.id
_entity.type
_entity.pdbx_description
1 polymer ?
#
loop_
_entity_poly.entity_id
_entity_poly.type
_entity_poly.pdbx_seq_one_letter_code
_entity_poly.pdbx_strand_id
1 'polypeptide(L)'
;MWITEHASAVELVPGWIGAIAAAVGALVAIVAIALTYRQLRLTSIQIRDSAKRESQNSEDQTRPYVGLDVVTSVGGSPAFDLVIANFGRTTARRIVLSIVEREFEAQSDQDAIGPALGRLFAVPFDLAPGARRRVFWHFPDDENSTPGGSLGAPAVGELRAAYVWEPGGNEPERHYVEHLR
;
A
#
# COMPACT_ATOMS: atom_id res chain seq x y z
N MET A 1 -57.56 -31.26 -70.28
CA MET A 1 -56.90 -31.07 -68.97
C MET A 1 -55.56 -30.43 -69.24
N TRP A 2 -55.52 -29.10 -69.24
CA TRP A 2 -54.30 -28.32 -69.45
C TRP A 2 -53.78 -27.91 -68.07
N ILE A 3 -52.57 -28.34 -67.74
CA ILE A 3 -51.87 -27.90 -66.52
C ILE A 3 -51.25 -26.55 -66.86
N THR A 4 -51.80 -25.47 -66.28
CA THR A 4 -51.17 -24.16 -66.26
C THR A 4 -50.07 -24.17 -65.20
N GLU A 5 -48.81 -24.20 -65.63
CA GLU A 5 -47.69 -23.82 -64.77
C GLU A 5 -47.85 -22.34 -64.41
N HIS A 6 -48.21 -22.08 -63.16
CA HIS A 6 -48.05 -20.77 -62.55
C HIS A 6 -46.55 -20.54 -62.34
N ALA A 7 -45.88 -19.99 -63.35
CA ALA A 7 -44.56 -19.41 -63.20
C ALA A 7 -44.66 -18.30 -62.12
N SER A 8 -44.05 -18.59 -60.98
CA SER A 8 -44.04 -17.77 -59.78
C SER A 8 -43.54 -16.36 -60.08
N ALA A 9 -44.41 -15.37 -59.83
CA ALA A 9 -44.10 -13.94 -59.87
C ALA A 9 -43.17 -13.52 -58.71
N VAL A 10 -41.95 -14.06 -58.70
CA VAL A 10 -40.88 -13.69 -57.76
C VAL A 10 -39.79 -12.88 -58.45
N GLU A 11 -39.72 -12.91 -59.79
CA GLU A 11 -38.82 -12.03 -60.53
C GLU A 11 -39.54 -10.72 -60.87
N LEU A 12 -38.78 -9.61 -60.90
CA LEU A 12 -39.23 -8.23 -61.09
C LEU A 12 -39.49 -7.43 -59.81
N VAL A 13 -38.73 -7.69 -58.74
CA VAL A 13 -38.16 -6.53 -58.03
C VAL A 13 -37.07 -5.98 -58.95
N PRO A 14 -37.23 -4.79 -59.55
CA PRO A 14 -36.25 -4.30 -60.51
C PRO A 14 -34.91 -4.11 -59.79
N GLY A 15 -33.83 -4.68 -60.36
CA GLY A 15 -32.53 -4.84 -59.71
C GLY A 15 -31.91 -3.55 -59.14
N TRP A 16 -32.41 -2.38 -59.55
CA TRP A 16 -32.07 -1.09 -58.95
C TRP A 16 -32.47 -0.99 -57.47
N ILE A 17 -33.56 -1.64 -57.02
CA ILE A 17 -33.97 -1.67 -55.61
C ILE A 17 -32.94 -2.45 -54.78
N GLY A 18 -32.49 -3.61 -55.27
CA GLY A 18 -31.44 -4.39 -54.62
C GLY A 18 -30.11 -3.63 -54.54
N ALA A 19 -29.76 -2.90 -55.60
CA ALA A 19 -28.56 -2.06 -55.63
C ALA A 19 -28.62 -0.89 -54.63
N ILE A 20 -29.77 -0.22 -54.50
CA ILE A 20 -29.97 0.85 -53.50
C ILE A 20 -29.90 0.28 -52.08
N ALA A 21 -30.53 -0.86 -51.83
CA ALA A 21 -30.48 -1.50 -50.51
C ALA A 21 -29.05 -1.89 -50.11
N ALA A 22 -28.26 -2.43 -51.04
CA ALA A 22 -26.85 -2.75 -50.80
C ALA A 22 -26.01 -1.48 -50.53
N ALA A 23 -26.25 -0.39 -51.27
CA ALA A 23 -25.57 0.88 -51.08
C ALA A 23 -25.86 1.50 -49.71
N VAL A 24 -27.12 1.48 -49.27
CA VAL A 24 -27.53 1.96 -47.94
C VAL A 24 -26.90 1.08 -46.84
N GLY A 25 -26.94 -0.25 -47.01
CA GLY A 25 -26.31 -1.19 -46.06
C GLY A 25 -24.81 -0.96 -45.91
N ALA A 26 -24.09 -0.71 -47.01
CA ALA A 26 -22.67 -0.39 -46.98
C ALA A 26 -22.39 0.93 -46.24
N LEU A 27 -23.21 1.96 -46.46
CA LEU A 27 -23.11 3.25 -45.77
C LEU A 27 -23.31 3.10 -44.26
N VAL A 28 -24.32 2.34 -43.84
CA VAL A 28 -24.58 2.05 -42.42
C VAL A 28 -23.42 1.29 -41.80
N ALA A 29 -22.85 0.31 -42.50
CA ALA A 29 -21.68 -0.43 -42.03
C ALA A 29 -20.46 0.48 -41.83
N ILE A 30 -20.19 1.39 -42.76
CA ILE A 30 -19.09 2.36 -42.66
C ILE A 30 -19.28 3.27 -41.43
N VAL A 31 -20.49 3.78 -41.22
CA VAL A 31 -20.80 4.61 -40.05
C VAL A 31 -20.64 3.83 -38.74
N ALA A 32 -21.11 2.58 -38.69
CA ALA A 32 -20.95 1.72 -37.52
C ALA A 32 -19.47 1.45 -37.20
N ILE A 33 -18.64 1.18 -38.22
CA ILE A 33 -17.19 1.00 -38.06
C ILE A 33 -16.55 2.29 -37.52
N ALA A 34 -16.92 3.46 -38.06
CA ALA A 34 -16.39 4.74 -37.61
C ALA A 34 -16.74 5.04 -36.14
N LEU A 35 -17.99 4.76 -35.73
CA LEU A 35 -18.43 4.90 -34.34
C LEU A 35 -17.69 3.94 -33.41
N THR A 36 -17.53 2.68 -33.82
CA THR A 36 -16.80 1.65 -33.06
C THR A 36 -15.34 2.04 -32.87
N TYR A 37 -14.68 2.55 -33.93
CA TYR A 37 -13.29 3.00 -33.85
C TYR A 37 -13.12 4.16 -32.86
N ARG A 38 -14.08 5.09 -32.84
CA ARG A 38 -14.10 6.21 -31.89
C ARG A 38 -14.28 5.72 -30.44
N GLN A 39 -15.13 4.72 -30.21
CA GLN A 39 -15.32 4.11 -28.90
C GLN A 39 -14.04 3.40 -28.43
N LEU A 40 -13.43 2.58 -29.29
CA LEU A 40 -12.15 1.90 -28.99
C LEU A 40 -11.06 2.87 -28.57
N ARG A 41 -10.96 4.02 -29.25
CA ARG A 41 -9.96 5.06 -28.91
C ARG A 41 -10.19 5.63 -27.51
N LEU A 42 -11.44 5.94 -27.15
CA LEU A 42 -11.79 6.46 -25.82
C LEU A 42 -11.58 5.40 -24.73
N THR A 43 -12.00 4.16 -24.98
CA THR A 43 -11.80 3.03 -24.08
C THR A 43 -10.32 2.74 -23.85
N SER A 44 -9.45 2.90 -24.86
CA SER A 44 -8.00 2.66 -24.69
C SER A 44 -7.34 3.58 -23.66
N ILE A 45 -7.80 4.83 -23.56
CA ILE A 45 -7.31 5.80 -22.58
C ILE A 45 -7.85 5.43 -21.19
N GLN A 46 -9.14 5.09 -21.10
CA GLN A 46 -9.77 4.68 -19.85
C GLN A 46 -9.16 3.41 -19.26
N ILE A 47 -8.81 2.41 -20.10
CA ILE A 47 -8.13 1.19 -19.66
C ILE A 47 -6.74 1.50 -19.09
N ARG A 48 -6.00 2.43 -19.72
CA ARG A 48 -4.68 2.84 -19.22
C ARG A 48 -4.79 3.54 -17.87
N ASP A 49 -5.75 4.46 -17.74
CA ASP A 49 -5.99 5.18 -16.49
C ASP A 49 -6.52 4.26 -15.39
N SER A 50 -7.39 3.30 -15.72
CA SER A 50 -7.89 2.31 -14.77
C SER A 50 -6.78 1.37 -14.32
N ALA A 51 -5.92 0.90 -15.23
CA ALA A 51 -4.78 0.05 -14.87
C ALA A 51 -3.80 0.79 -13.93
N LYS A 52 -3.57 2.09 -14.18
CA LYS A 52 -2.74 2.91 -13.28
C LYS A 52 -3.37 3.08 -11.90
N ARG A 53 -4.67 3.37 -11.84
CA ARG A 53 -5.41 3.51 -10.57
C ARG A 53 -5.52 2.19 -9.81
N GLU A 54 -5.69 1.08 -10.52
CA GLU A 54 -5.75 -0.26 -9.97
C GLU A 54 -4.41 -0.69 -9.38
N SER A 55 -3.30 -0.38 -10.08
CA SER A 55 -1.95 -0.55 -9.55
C SER A 55 -1.73 0.26 -8.26
N GLN A 56 -2.11 1.55 -8.25
CA GLN A 56 -1.99 2.39 -7.05
C GLN A 56 -2.88 1.90 -5.90
N ASN A 57 -4.13 1.51 -6.18
CA ASN A 57 -5.04 0.99 -5.16
C ASN A 57 -4.56 -0.35 -4.59
N SER A 58 -4.02 -1.23 -5.44
CA SER A 58 -3.40 -2.47 -4.98
C SER A 58 -2.20 -2.17 -4.09
N GLU A 59 -1.40 -1.17 -4.47
CA GLU A 59 -0.24 -0.73 -3.69
C GLU A 59 -0.68 -0.25 -2.30
N ASP A 60 -1.58 0.73 -2.22
CA ASP A 60 -2.03 1.32 -0.95
C ASP A 60 -2.73 0.31 -0.04
N GLN A 61 -3.41 -0.68 -0.61
CA GLN A 61 -4.02 -1.78 0.15
C GLN A 61 -3.02 -2.81 0.68
N THR A 62 -1.84 -2.92 0.06
CA THR A 62 -0.83 -3.93 0.39
C THR A 62 0.41 -3.37 1.06
N ARG A 63 0.47 -2.07 1.35
CA ARG A 63 1.60 -1.49 2.11
C ARG A 63 1.62 -1.97 3.57
N PRO A 64 2.83 -2.16 4.15
CA PRO A 64 3.01 -2.25 5.58
C PRO A 64 2.88 -0.86 6.19
N TYR A 65 2.41 -0.78 7.44
CA TYR A 65 2.29 0.48 8.17
C TYR A 65 2.79 0.28 9.59
N VAL A 66 4.02 0.72 9.86
CA VAL A 66 4.63 0.61 11.18
C VAL A 66 4.26 1.84 12.00
N GLY A 67 3.53 1.65 13.08
CA GLY A 67 3.26 2.70 14.07
C GLY A 67 4.04 2.47 15.37
N LEU A 68 4.26 3.57 16.08
CA LEU A 68 5.02 3.63 17.33
C LEU A 68 4.13 4.27 18.40
N ASP A 69 3.91 3.57 19.50
CA ASP A 69 3.10 4.07 20.62
C ASP A 69 3.88 3.93 21.94
N VAL A 70 3.91 5.00 22.74
CA VAL A 70 4.43 4.97 24.11
C VAL A 70 3.28 4.73 25.07
N VAL A 71 3.35 3.65 25.85
CA VAL A 71 2.30 3.21 26.78
C VAL A 71 2.86 3.06 28.18
N THR A 72 1.98 3.04 29.19
CA THR A 72 2.38 2.74 30.56
C THR A 72 2.98 1.34 30.65
N SER A 73 4.09 1.22 31.36
CA SER A 73 4.86 -0.02 31.43
C SER A 73 4.12 -1.12 32.18
N VAL A 74 4.35 -2.37 31.76
CA VAL A 74 3.96 -3.53 32.57
C VAL A 74 4.83 -3.69 33.82
N GLY A 75 5.98 -3.01 33.87
CA GLY A 75 6.93 -3.05 34.99
C GLY A 75 6.49 -2.25 36.23
N GLY A 76 5.39 -1.50 36.15
CA GLY A 76 4.92 -0.62 37.21
C GLY A 76 4.97 0.85 36.82
N SER A 77 4.46 1.71 37.71
CA SER A 77 4.45 3.17 37.52
C SER A 77 5.43 3.82 38.49
N PRO A 78 6.20 4.85 38.08
CA PRO A 78 6.20 5.49 36.76
C PRO A 78 7.22 4.83 35.82
N ALA A 79 6.76 4.08 34.81
CA ALA A 79 7.62 3.57 33.74
C ALA A 79 6.82 3.48 32.43
N PHE A 80 7.53 3.51 31.30
CA PHE A 80 6.94 3.52 29.96
C PHE A 80 7.54 2.43 29.09
N ASP A 81 6.70 1.86 28.24
CA ASP A 81 7.09 0.90 27.21
C ASP A 81 6.81 1.48 25.83
N LEU A 82 7.65 1.12 24.86
CA LEU A 82 7.43 1.41 23.45
C LEU A 82 6.79 0.19 22.79
N VAL A 83 5.68 0.40 22.11
CA VAL A 83 5.01 -0.59 21.27
C VAL A 83 5.26 -0.22 19.81
N ILE A 84 5.84 -1.17 19.08
CA ILE A 84 6.08 -1.10 17.64
C ILE A 84 5.12 -2.10 17.01
N ALA A 85 4.18 -1.62 16.19
CA ALA A 85 3.13 -2.46 15.61
C ALA A 85 3.01 -2.22 14.11
N ASN A 86 2.73 -3.30 13.37
CA ASN A 86 2.45 -3.23 11.94
C ASN A 86 0.95 -3.36 11.73
N PHE A 87 0.32 -2.24 11.40
CA PHE A 87 -1.10 -2.14 11.10
C PHE A 87 -1.42 -2.38 9.62
N GLY A 88 -0.39 -2.52 8.78
CA GLY A 88 -0.54 -2.84 7.37
C GLY A 88 -0.88 -4.30 7.11
N ARG A 89 -1.13 -4.63 5.84
CA ARG A 89 -1.53 -5.99 5.41
C ARG A 89 -0.36 -6.87 4.96
N THR A 90 0.84 -6.31 4.87
CA THR A 90 2.07 -7.03 4.50
C THR A 90 3.17 -6.83 5.54
N THR A 91 4.21 -7.66 5.48
CA THR A 91 5.34 -7.62 6.41
C THR A 91 6.17 -6.36 6.22
N ALA A 92 6.42 -5.63 7.30
CA ALA A 92 7.44 -4.59 7.34
C ALA A 92 8.81 -5.26 7.54
N ARG A 93 9.75 -5.03 6.61
CA ARG A 93 11.07 -5.67 6.61
C ARG A 93 12.14 -4.71 7.10
N ARG A 94 13.21 -5.26 7.71
CA ARG A 94 14.43 -4.53 8.09
C ARG A 94 14.12 -3.23 8.86
N ILE A 95 13.21 -3.31 9.83
CA ILE A 95 12.85 -2.18 10.67
C ILE A 95 14.07 -1.79 11.50
N VAL A 96 14.45 -0.53 11.44
CA VAL A 96 15.52 0.08 12.24
C VAL A 96 14.94 1.27 13.00
N LEU A 97 15.22 1.34 14.28
CA LEU A 97 14.77 2.42 15.16
C LEU A 97 15.96 3.28 15.57
N SER A 98 15.78 4.58 15.54
CA SER A 98 16.82 5.56 15.87
C SER A 98 16.21 6.79 16.52
N ILE A 99 16.93 7.43 17.43
CA ILE A 99 16.53 8.76 17.93
C ILE A 99 17.16 9.80 17.01
N VAL A 100 16.38 10.80 16.62
CA VAL A 100 16.88 11.89 15.78
C VAL A 100 17.85 12.73 16.60
N GLU A 101 19.04 12.97 16.05
CA GLU A 101 20.10 13.81 16.63
C GLU A 101 20.63 13.35 18.00
N ARG A 102 20.27 12.14 18.45
CA ARG A 102 20.77 11.54 19.69
C ARG A 102 20.98 10.04 19.52
N GLU A 103 21.82 9.46 20.36
CA GLU A 103 21.96 8.02 20.47
C GLU A 103 21.26 7.49 21.72
N PHE A 104 21.02 6.18 21.76
CA PHE A 104 20.55 5.46 22.93
C PHE A 104 21.69 5.33 23.95
N GLU A 105 21.99 6.42 24.65
CA GLU A 105 23.02 6.50 25.67
C GLU A 105 22.45 6.27 27.07
N ALA A 106 23.33 5.92 28.01
CA ALA A 106 22.99 5.82 29.42
C ALA A 106 22.52 7.19 29.96
N GLN A 107 21.34 7.21 30.58
CA GLN A 107 20.75 8.43 31.17
C GLN A 107 21.25 8.70 32.59
N SER A 108 21.85 7.70 33.25
CA SER A 108 22.48 7.80 34.56
C SER A 108 23.64 6.80 34.68
N ASP A 109 24.48 6.93 35.70
CA ASP A 109 25.68 6.10 35.90
C ASP A 109 25.39 4.59 35.99
N GLN A 110 24.14 4.23 36.32
CA GLN A 110 23.71 2.84 36.47
C GLN A 110 22.72 2.41 35.37
N ASP A 111 22.53 3.22 34.33
CA ASP A 111 21.62 2.92 33.23
C ASP A 111 22.21 1.88 32.26
N ALA A 112 21.82 0.63 32.45
CA ALA A 112 22.10 -0.45 31.51
C ALA A 112 21.04 -0.57 30.39
N ILE A 113 19.89 0.09 30.53
CA ILE A 113 18.73 -0.05 29.64
C ILE A 113 18.93 0.78 28.37
N GLY A 114 19.37 2.03 28.49
CA GLY A 114 19.65 2.90 27.34
C GLY A 114 20.59 2.24 26.33
N PRO A 115 21.80 1.84 26.74
CA PRO A 115 22.74 1.15 25.85
C PRO A 115 22.21 -0.20 25.31
N ALA A 116 21.38 -0.90 26.08
CA ALA A 116 20.74 -2.15 25.61
C ALA A 116 19.71 -1.88 24.51
N LEU A 117 18.93 -0.81 24.61
CA LEU A 117 18.03 -0.35 23.53
C LEU A 117 18.82 0.00 22.27
N GLY A 118 19.96 0.70 22.42
CA GLY A 118 20.85 0.97 21.31
C GLY A 118 21.29 -0.30 20.58
N ARG A 119 21.74 -1.32 21.32
CA ARG A 119 22.11 -2.63 20.73
C ARG A 119 20.92 -3.36 20.11
N LEU A 120 19.75 -3.32 20.76
CA LEU A 120 18.54 -3.96 20.27
C LEU A 120 18.10 -3.37 18.92
N PHE A 121 18.15 -2.04 18.80
CA PHE A 121 17.68 -1.32 17.62
C PHE A 121 18.73 -1.14 16.53
N ALA A 122 20.01 -1.36 16.83
CA ALA A 122 21.06 -1.49 15.82
C ALA A 122 20.88 -2.73 14.93
N VAL A 123 20.15 -3.75 15.40
CA VAL A 123 19.87 -4.96 14.62
C VAL A 123 18.52 -4.82 13.94
N PRO A 124 18.47 -4.82 12.58
CA PRO A 124 17.20 -4.78 11.86
C PRO A 124 16.33 -5.99 12.19
N PHE A 125 15.02 -5.79 12.28
CA PHE A 125 14.07 -6.87 12.49
C PHE A 125 12.84 -6.74 11.60
N ASP A 126 12.13 -7.85 11.41
CA ASP A 126 10.90 -7.88 10.63
C ASP A 126 9.67 -7.90 11.55
N LEU A 127 8.57 -7.32 11.06
CA LEU A 127 7.29 -7.33 11.74
C LEU A 127 6.17 -7.77 10.78
N ALA A 128 5.64 -8.96 11.01
CA ALA A 128 4.52 -9.50 10.25
C ALA A 128 3.24 -8.64 10.40
N PRO A 129 2.27 -8.74 9.47
CA PRO A 129 0.99 -8.06 9.60
C PRO A 129 0.30 -8.34 10.93
N GLY A 130 -0.12 -7.30 11.65
CA GLY A 130 -0.77 -7.42 12.96
C GLY A 130 0.15 -7.83 14.11
N ALA A 131 1.42 -8.13 13.84
CA ALA A 131 2.39 -8.40 14.90
C ALA A 131 2.76 -7.09 15.62
N ARG A 132 3.12 -7.24 16.90
CA ARG A 132 3.57 -6.14 17.75
C ARG A 132 4.78 -6.57 18.55
N ARG A 133 5.71 -5.65 18.75
CA ARG A 133 6.85 -5.78 19.65
C ARG A 133 6.74 -4.71 20.71
N ARG A 134 6.84 -5.12 21.98
CA ARG A 134 6.81 -4.22 23.13
C ARG A 134 8.16 -4.31 23.83
N VAL A 135 8.74 -3.16 24.14
CA VAL A 135 10.02 -3.08 24.86
C VAL A 135 9.92 -2.06 25.97
N PHE A 136 10.67 -2.29 27.05
CA PHE A 136 10.85 -1.26 28.06
C PHE A 136 11.54 -0.06 27.44
N TRP A 137 10.97 1.13 27.64
CA TRP A 137 11.42 2.35 26.96
C TRP A 137 12.10 3.30 27.93
N HIS A 138 11.37 3.77 28.95
CA HIS A 138 11.86 4.81 29.84
C HIS A 138 11.39 4.56 31.28
N PHE A 139 12.34 4.63 32.22
CA PHE A 139 12.06 4.63 33.65
C PHE A 139 12.51 5.98 34.19
N PRO A 140 11.59 6.91 34.45
CA PRO A 140 11.93 8.19 35.07
C PRO A 140 12.51 7.98 36.47
N ASP A 141 13.34 8.93 36.89
CA ASP A 141 13.82 9.01 38.26
C ASP A 141 12.64 9.16 39.24
N ASP A 142 12.69 8.42 40.34
CA ASP A 142 11.71 8.46 41.44
C ASP A 142 12.47 8.45 42.77
N GLU A 143 11.92 9.09 43.81
CA GLU A 143 12.55 9.15 45.13
C GLU A 143 12.79 7.76 45.75
N ASN A 144 12.04 6.75 45.30
CA ASN A 144 12.18 5.37 45.74
C ASN A 144 13.00 4.49 44.78
N SER A 145 13.52 5.05 43.68
CA SER A 145 14.30 4.30 42.69
C SER A 145 15.67 3.92 43.24
N THR A 146 15.98 2.63 43.20
CA THR A 146 17.35 2.14 43.42
C THR A 146 17.75 1.30 42.22
N PRO A 147 18.74 1.73 41.42
CA PRO A 147 19.51 2.95 41.57
C PRO A 147 18.73 4.22 41.21
N GLY A 148 19.14 5.36 41.77
CA GLY A 148 18.58 6.66 41.43
C GLY A 148 19.02 7.14 40.03
N GLY A 149 18.22 8.03 39.45
CA GLY A 149 18.39 8.56 38.10
C GLY A 149 17.50 7.86 37.07
N SER A 150 17.20 8.57 35.98
CA SER A 150 16.42 8.03 34.88
C SER A 150 17.20 6.90 34.17
N LEU A 151 16.47 5.93 33.61
CA LEU A 151 17.01 4.80 32.85
C LEU A 151 16.30 4.64 31.50
N GLY A 152 17.01 4.13 30.49
CA GLY A 152 16.45 3.79 29.19
C GLY A 152 16.59 4.90 28.15
N ALA A 153 15.53 5.14 27.39
CA ALA A 153 15.46 6.19 26.40
C ALA A 153 15.34 7.59 27.07
N PRO A 154 15.77 8.66 26.39
CA PRO A 154 15.57 10.02 26.89
C PRO A 154 14.08 10.37 26.99
N ALA A 155 13.74 11.18 28.00
CA ALA A 155 12.35 11.62 28.24
C ALA A 155 11.79 12.50 27.10
N VAL A 156 12.66 13.17 26.33
CA VAL A 156 12.30 14.01 25.19
C VAL A 156 13.24 13.72 24.03
N GLY A 157 12.65 13.43 22.88
CA GLY A 157 13.36 13.20 21.62
C GLY A 157 12.41 12.71 20.54
N GLU A 158 12.78 12.92 19.28
CA GLU A 158 12.03 12.40 18.14
C GLU A 158 12.53 10.99 17.81
N LEU A 159 11.64 10.00 17.81
CA LEU A 159 11.95 8.62 17.46
C LEU A 159 11.60 8.38 15.99
N ARG A 160 12.55 7.78 15.26
CA ARG A 160 12.43 7.46 13.84
C ARG A 160 12.43 5.96 13.64
N ALA A 161 11.41 5.43 12.97
CA ALA A 161 11.38 4.07 12.44
C ALA A 161 11.58 4.08 10.92
N ALA A 162 12.67 3.49 10.45
CA ALA A 162 12.89 3.24 9.02
C ALA A 162 12.57 1.77 8.69
N TYR A 163 11.85 1.52 7.61
CA TYR A 163 11.52 0.15 7.19
C TYR A 163 11.44 0.00 5.67
N VAL A 164 11.58 -1.24 5.21
CA VAL A 164 11.55 -1.63 3.81
C VAL A 164 10.25 -2.38 3.51
N TRP A 165 9.69 -2.11 2.34
CA TRP A 165 8.62 -2.90 1.76
C TRP A 165 9.04 -3.44 0.39
N GLU A 166 8.72 -4.71 0.17
CA GLU A 166 8.88 -5.41 -1.10
C GLU A 166 7.46 -5.71 -1.65
N PRO A 167 6.98 -4.96 -2.67
CA PRO A 167 5.62 -5.12 -3.21
C PRO A 167 5.35 -6.48 -3.89
N GLY A 168 6.38 -7.32 -4.05
CA GLY A 168 6.33 -8.52 -4.89
C GLY A 168 6.48 -8.18 -6.38
N GLY A 169 6.87 -9.18 -7.19
CA GLY A 169 7.18 -8.96 -8.61
C GLY A 169 8.56 -8.30 -8.85
N ASN A 170 8.76 -7.71 -10.02
CA ASN A 170 10.01 -6.99 -10.38
C ASN A 170 10.01 -5.52 -9.91
N GLU A 171 9.18 -5.17 -8.93
CA GLU A 171 9.10 -3.81 -8.41
C GLU A 171 10.25 -3.51 -7.43
N PRO A 172 10.79 -2.28 -7.43
CA PRO A 172 11.90 -1.92 -6.55
C PRO A 172 11.48 -1.87 -5.09
N GLU A 173 12.43 -2.19 -4.19
CA GLU A 173 12.30 -1.98 -2.75
C GLU A 173 11.97 -0.51 -2.43
N ARG A 174 11.09 -0.29 -1.47
CA ARG A 174 10.71 1.05 -1.01
C ARG A 174 11.07 1.26 0.44
N HIS A 175 11.57 2.46 0.75
CA HIS A 175 11.95 2.87 2.10
C HIS A 175 10.93 3.85 2.67
N TYR A 176 10.49 3.59 3.89
CA TYR A 176 9.57 4.44 4.62
C TYR A 176 10.19 4.89 5.94
N VAL A 177 9.76 6.06 6.40
CA VAL A 177 10.22 6.66 7.65
C VAL A 177 9.01 7.17 8.42
N GLU A 178 8.82 6.67 9.63
CA GLU A 178 7.79 7.12 10.56
C GLU A 178 8.43 7.87 11.74
N HIS A 179 7.75 8.90 12.23
CA HIS A 179 8.24 9.77 13.30
C HIS A 179 7.27 9.78 14.47
N LEU A 180 7.80 9.62 15.69
CA LEU A 180 7.07 9.86 16.93
C LEU A 180 7.75 11.01 17.68
N ARG A 181 6.97 12.02 18.08
CA ARG A 181 7.42 13.22 18.81
C ARG A 181 6.91 13.22 20.24
#